data_AF-A0A1Y2BWR1-F1
#
_entry.id   AF-A0A1Y2BWR1-F1
#
_cell.length_a   1.000
_cell.length_b   1.000
_cell.length_c   1.000
_cell.angle_alpha   90.00
_cell.angle_beta   90.00
_cell.angle_gamma   90.00
#
_symmetry.space_group_name_H-M   'P 1'
#
loop_
_entity.id
_entity.type
_entity.pdbx_description
1 polymer ?
#
loop_
_entity_poly.entity_id
_entity_poly.type
_entity_poly.pdbx_seq_one_letter_code
_entity_poly.pdbx_strand_id
1 'polypeptide(L)'
;MEGSRLDALKLPLMVTNNEDSLKTAYTISVDYKHGTTTGISSHDRAMTLRQLANPTSQPTDFTRPGHVFPLRAHENGVLSRVGHTEASLDLCRLAGKQPCAGISEVVLDEGGMARRDDLLEMGRKWGLCVVTIDALVKYRVENGV
;
A
#
# COMPACT_ATOMS: atom_id res chain seq x y z
N MET A 1 3.41 -0.75 -3.96
CA MET A 1 4.35 -1.84 -4.31
C MET A 1 5.41 -1.27 -5.26
N GLU A 2 6.50 -2.01 -5.48
CA GLU A 2 7.59 -1.55 -6.34
C GLU A 2 7.15 -1.37 -7.79
N GLY A 3 7.75 -0.39 -8.48
CA GLY A 3 7.45 -0.10 -9.88
C GLY A 3 7.63 -1.31 -10.79
N SER A 4 8.72 -2.07 -10.61
CA SER A 4 9.01 -3.30 -11.35
C SER A 4 7.90 -4.35 -11.24
N ARG A 5 7.28 -4.49 -10.05
CA ARG A 5 6.15 -5.43 -9.87
C ARG A 5 4.90 -4.96 -10.59
N LEU A 6 4.60 -3.66 -10.56
CA LEU A 6 3.49 -3.07 -11.30
C LEU A 6 3.68 -3.21 -12.81
N ASP A 7 4.90 -2.97 -13.29
CA ASP A 7 5.28 -3.10 -14.69
C ASP A 7 5.13 -4.56 -15.17
N ALA A 8 5.60 -5.52 -14.37
CA ALA A 8 5.43 -6.94 -14.64
C ALA A 8 3.95 -7.37 -14.70
N LEU A 9 3.09 -6.75 -13.88
CA LEU A 9 1.64 -7.00 -13.86
C LEU A 9 0.85 -6.15 -14.87
N LYS A 10 1.53 -5.31 -15.67
CA LYS A 10 0.93 -4.37 -16.63
C LYS A 10 -0.13 -3.47 -15.97
N LEU A 11 0.27 -2.82 -14.88
CA LEU A 11 -0.56 -1.87 -14.11
C LEU A 11 -0.03 -0.44 -14.32
N PRO A 12 -0.40 0.23 -15.43
CA PRO A 12 0.01 1.62 -15.66
C PRO A 12 -0.64 2.56 -14.64
N LEU A 13 -0.06 3.76 -14.50
CA LEU A 13 -0.68 4.84 -13.74
C LEU A 13 -2.11 5.11 -14.27
N MET A 14 -3.02 5.42 -13.35
CA MET A 14 -4.44 5.62 -13.64
C MET A 14 -4.67 6.83 -14.56
N VAL A 15 -3.86 7.88 -14.38
CA VAL A 15 -3.94 9.13 -15.13
C VAL A 15 -2.55 9.54 -15.59
N THR A 16 -2.47 10.21 -16.74
CA THR A 16 -1.21 10.72 -17.31
C THR A 16 -0.80 12.05 -16.69
N ASN A 17 -1.76 12.94 -16.42
CA ASN A 17 -1.54 14.20 -15.69
C ASN A 17 -2.15 14.10 -14.29
N ASN A 18 -1.30 13.83 -13.28
CA ASN A 18 -1.77 13.68 -11.91
C ASN A 18 -1.95 15.04 -11.24
N GLU A 19 -3.20 15.45 -11.03
CA GLU A 19 -3.57 16.71 -10.37
C GLU A 19 -3.74 16.59 -8.85
N ASP A 20 -3.63 15.38 -8.28
CA ASP A 20 -3.67 15.19 -6.82
C ASP A 20 -2.64 16.10 -6.12
N SER A 21 -3.06 16.69 -5.00
CA SER A 21 -2.23 17.59 -4.19
C SER A 21 -0.98 16.89 -3.65
N LEU A 22 -1.11 15.61 -3.29
CA LEU A 22 -0.01 14.79 -2.77
C LEU A 22 0.66 13.95 -3.87
N LYS A 23 0.20 14.08 -5.13
CA LYS A 23 0.69 13.33 -6.30
C LYS A 23 0.72 11.82 -6.06
N THR A 24 -0.31 11.29 -5.39
CA THR A 24 -0.43 9.87 -5.08
C THR A 24 -0.48 9.06 -6.38
N ALA A 25 0.48 8.15 -6.55
CA ALA A 25 0.69 7.44 -7.81
C ALA A 25 -0.21 6.21 -7.93
N TYR A 26 -1.53 6.46 -8.03
CA TYR A 26 -2.52 5.42 -8.31
C TYR A 26 -2.29 4.78 -9.67
N THR A 27 -2.36 3.46 -9.71
CA THR A 27 -2.50 2.67 -10.95
C THR A 27 -3.97 2.35 -11.19
N ILE A 28 -4.28 1.81 -12.37
CA ILE A 28 -5.62 1.27 -12.64
C ILE A 28 -6.01 0.23 -11.58
N SER A 29 -7.27 0.24 -11.17
CA SER A 29 -7.76 -0.67 -10.13
C SER A 29 -7.89 -2.10 -10.64
N VAL A 30 -7.83 -3.07 -9.72
CA VAL A 30 -7.84 -4.50 -10.03
C VAL A 30 -8.61 -5.32 -9.00
N ASP A 31 -9.12 -6.46 -9.44
CA ASP A 31 -9.48 -7.59 -8.59
C ASP A 31 -8.78 -8.85 -9.11
N TYR A 32 -8.49 -9.79 -8.21
CA TYR A 32 -8.04 -11.13 -8.61
C TYR A 32 -9.23 -11.93 -9.16
N LYS A 33 -9.00 -12.73 -10.21
CA LYS A 33 -10.07 -13.46 -10.92
C LYS A 33 -10.50 -14.77 -10.25
N HIS A 34 -9.59 -15.40 -9.51
CA HIS A 34 -9.78 -16.79 -9.10
C HIS A 34 -10.15 -16.89 -7.63
N GLY A 35 -11.22 -17.62 -7.31
CA GLY A 35 -11.68 -17.77 -5.93
C GLY A 35 -12.21 -16.48 -5.30
N THR A 36 -12.57 -15.50 -6.11
CA THR A 36 -13.27 -14.27 -5.73
C THR A 36 -14.67 -14.26 -6.35
N THR A 37 -15.51 -13.34 -5.88
CA THR A 37 -16.89 -13.17 -6.34
C THR A 37 -17.06 -11.81 -6.99
N THR A 38 -17.47 -10.81 -6.21
CA THR A 38 -17.69 -9.43 -6.67
C THR A 38 -16.46 -8.56 -6.49
N GLY A 39 -15.43 -9.02 -5.76
CA GLY A 39 -14.19 -8.27 -5.52
C GLY A 39 -14.21 -7.40 -4.25
N ILE A 40 -15.39 -6.96 -3.79
CA ILE A 40 -15.50 -5.95 -2.72
C ILE A 40 -15.37 -6.51 -1.29
N SER A 41 -15.65 -7.80 -1.10
CA SER A 41 -15.63 -8.41 0.23
C SER A 41 -14.23 -8.33 0.87
N SER A 42 -14.15 -8.39 2.20
CA SER A 42 -12.86 -8.43 2.89
C SER A 42 -12.02 -9.64 2.44
N HIS A 43 -12.67 -10.78 2.19
CA HIS A 43 -12.04 -11.96 1.64
C HIS A 43 -11.46 -11.72 0.24
N ASP A 44 -12.24 -11.15 -0.67
CA ASP A 44 -11.84 -10.96 -2.07
C ASP A 44 -10.74 -9.90 -2.20
N ARG A 45 -10.82 -8.81 -1.43
CA ARG A 45 -9.75 -7.80 -1.35
C ARG A 45 -8.47 -8.38 -0.75
N ALA A 46 -8.58 -9.20 0.30
CA ALA A 46 -7.43 -9.88 0.88
C ALA A 46 -6.77 -10.87 -0.10
N MET A 47 -7.58 -11.61 -0.87
CA MET A 47 -7.07 -12.48 -1.95
C MET A 47 -6.34 -11.67 -3.02
N THR A 48 -6.93 -10.55 -3.45
CA THR A 48 -6.31 -9.65 -4.43
C THR A 48 -4.97 -9.10 -3.92
N LEU A 49 -4.92 -8.62 -2.68
CA LEU A 49 -3.67 -8.14 -2.06
C LEU A 49 -2.60 -9.23 -1.97
N ARG A 50 -2.97 -10.45 -1.56
CA ARG A 50 -2.04 -11.60 -1.52
C ARG A 50 -1.47 -11.91 -2.91
N GLN A 51 -2.30 -11.88 -3.94
CA GLN A 51 -1.85 -12.22 -5.29
C GLN A 51 -1.08 -11.10 -5.97
N LEU A 52 -1.33 -9.84 -5.63
CA LEU A 52 -0.46 -8.74 -6.02
C LEU A 52 0.96 -8.89 -5.43
N ALA A 53 1.06 -9.36 -4.19
CA ALA A 53 2.33 -9.63 -3.52
C ALA A 53 3.01 -10.93 -3.96
N ASN A 54 2.28 -11.86 -4.58
CA ASN A 54 2.83 -13.13 -5.03
C ASN A 54 3.71 -12.94 -6.29
N PRO A 55 4.99 -13.34 -6.28
CA PRO A 55 5.90 -13.15 -7.42
C PRO A 55 5.51 -13.97 -8.66
N THR A 56 4.70 -15.03 -8.51
CA THR A 56 4.31 -15.89 -9.63
C THR A 56 3.07 -15.41 -10.36
N SER A 57 2.32 -14.43 -9.82
CA SER A 57 1.09 -13.96 -10.46
C SER A 57 1.39 -13.24 -11.76
N GLN A 58 0.52 -13.45 -12.73
CA GLN A 58 0.61 -12.91 -14.08
C GLN A 58 -0.43 -11.80 -14.31
N PRO A 59 -0.21 -10.89 -15.28
CA PRO A 59 -1.18 -9.86 -15.64
C PRO A 59 -2.59 -10.40 -15.91
N THR A 60 -2.68 -11.60 -16.49
CA THR A 60 -3.92 -12.27 -16.87
C THR A 60 -4.75 -12.74 -15.69
N ASP A 61 -4.18 -12.81 -14.49
CA ASP A 61 -4.87 -13.29 -13.30
C ASP A 61 -5.77 -12.21 -12.66
N PHE A 62 -5.70 -10.98 -13.16
CA PHE A 62 -6.42 -9.82 -12.63
C PHE A 62 -7.42 -9.25 -13.63
N THR A 63 -8.60 -8.85 -13.16
CA THR A 63 -9.52 -7.99 -13.89
C THR A 63 -9.12 -6.52 -13.73
N ARG A 64 -9.52 -5.70 -14.70
CA ARG A 64 -9.32 -4.25 -14.73
C ARG A 64 -10.61 -3.64 -15.33
N PRO A 65 -11.36 -2.78 -14.62
CA PRO A 65 -11.13 -2.31 -13.25
C PRO A 65 -11.40 -3.37 -12.17
N GLY A 66 -11.21 -2.99 -10.90
CA GLY A 66 -11.63 -3.72 -9.70
C GLY A 66 -11.67 -2.84 -8.45
N HIS A 67 -11.58 -3.45 -7.27
CA HIS A 67 -11.82 -2.78 -5.97
C HIS A 67 -10.55 -2.57 -5.13
N VAL A 68 -9.40 -3.08 -5.57
CA VAL A 68 -8.09 -2.75 -4.98
C VAL A 68 -7.38 -1.75 -5.87
N PHE A 69 -6.75 -0.74 -5.25
CA PHE A 69 -6.05 0.35 -5.92
C PHE A 69 -4.55 0.28 -5.67
N PRO A 70 -3.76 -0.34 -6.56
CA PRO A 70 -2.33 -0.44 -6.38
C PRO A 70 -1.66 0.93 -6.54
N LEU A 71 -0.69 1.21 -5.67
CA LEU A 71 0.11 2.44 -5.68
C LEU A 71 1.55 2.14 -6.11
N ARG A 72 2.09 2.97 -7.01
CA ARG A 72 3.51 2.94 -7.40
C ARG A 72 4.33 3.70 -6.36
N ALA A 73 5.16 2.97 -5.61
CA ALA A 73 6.09 3.61 -4.69
C ALA A 73 7.27 4.22 -5.45
N HIS A 74 7.78 5.33 -4.93
CA HIS A 74 9.07 5.86 -5.37
C HIS A 74 10.21 4.90 -5.02
N GLU A 75 11.23 4.89 -5.88
CA GLU A 75 12.49 4.21 -5.56
C GLU A 75 13.13 4.83 -4.32
N ASN A 76 13.91 4.04 -3.59
CA ASN A 76 14.52 4.45 -2.32
C ASN A 76 13.54 4.87 -1.20
N GLY A 77 12.24 4.57 -1.32
CA GLY A 77 11.29 4.65 -0.22
C GLY A 77 11.20 6.03 0.44
N VAL A 78 11.14 6.07 1.78
CA VAL A 78 10.91 7.33 2.53
C VAL A 78 12.02 8.35 2.39
N LEU A 79 13.22 7.91 1.97
CA LEU A 79 14.34 8.80 1.67
C LEU A 79 14.15 9.57 0.35
N SER A 80 13.28 9.09 -0.54
CA SER A 80 12.89 9.80 -1.77
C SER A 80 11.58 10.57 -1.61
N ARG A 81 10.57 9.95 -0.98
CA ARG A 81 9.27 10.58 -0.74
C ARG A 81 8.72 10.18 0.63
N VAL A 82 8.47 11.19 1.47
CA VAL A 82 7.93 11.03 2.83
C VAL A 82 6.42 10.75 2.78
N GLY A 83 6.03 9.56 2.36
CA GLY A 83 4.62 9.16 2.22
C GLY A 83 4.33 7.75 2.73
N HIS A 84 3.05 7.47 3.01
CA HIS A 84 2.61 6.16 3.50
C HIS A 84 2.88 5.02 2.51
N THR A 85 2.77 5.30 1.21
CA THR A 85 3.13 4.34 0.14
C THR A 85 4.57 3.86 0.32
N GLU A 86 5.52 4.79 0.43
CA GLU A 86 6.94 4.50 0.60
C GLU A 86 7.22 3.83 1.95
N ALA A 87 6.68 4.40 3.04
CA ALA A 87 6.86 3.88 4.39
C ALA A 87 6.40 2.42 4.52
N SER A 88 5.28 2.07 3.90
CA SER A 88 4.76 0.71 3.94
C SER A 88 5.71 -0.31 3.31
N LEU A 89 6.40 0.06 2.23
CA LEU A 89 7.38 -0.81 1.57
C LEU A 89 8.68 -0.90 2.35
N ASP A 90 9.15 0.21 2.92
CA ASP A 90 10.34 0.21 3.75
C ASP A 90 10.15 -0.66 4.99
N LEU A 91 8.97 -0.60 5.63
CA LEU A 91 8.63 -1.51 6.73
C LEU A 91 8.64 -2.99 6.28
N CYS A 92 8.10 -3.30 5.09
CA CYS A 92 8.21 -4.66 4.55
C CYS A 92 9.67 -5.10 4.37
N ARG A 93 10.52 -4.24 3.81
CA ARG A 93 11.96 -4.52 3.58
C ARG A 93 12.69 -4.74 4.91
N LEU A 94 12.50 -3.85 5.87
CA LEU A 94 13.10 -3.96 7.21
C LEU A 94 12.65 -5.22 7.95
N ALA A 95 11.43 -5.70 7.68
CA ALA A 95 10.90 -6.94 8.22
C ALA A 95 11.31 -8.21 7.41
N GLY A 96 12.14 -8.07 6.37
CA GLY A 96 12.54 -9.18 5.49
C GLY A 96 11.38 -9.79 4.70
N LYS A 97 10.34 -9.00 4.41
CA LYS A 97 9.15 -9.41 3.64
C LYS A 97 9.21 -8.87 2.22
N GLN A 98 8.38 -9.45 1.35
CA GLN A 98 8.17 -8.93 0.00
C GLN A 98 7.69 -7.46 0.09
N PRO A 99 8.24 -6.53 -0.72
CA PRO A 99 7.92 -5.10 -0.68
C PRO A 99 6.55 -4.78 -1.32
N CYS A 100 5.51 -5.36 -0.72
CA CYS A 100 4.12 -5.17 -1.08
C CYS A 100 3.28 -5.14 0.21
N ALA A 101 2.54 -4.04 0.40
CA ALA A 101 1.71 -3.82 1.58
C ALA A 101 0.30 -3.36 1.17
N GLY A 102 -0.69 -3.74 1.97
CA GLY A 102 -2.00 -3.11 1.96
C GLY A 102 -2.02 -1.99 2.99
N ILE A 103 -2.50 -0.81 2.60
CA ILE A 103 -2.67 0.35 3.47
C ILE A 103 -4.10 0.89 3.35
N SER A 104 -4.59 1.50 4.42
CA SER A 104 -5.85 2.23 4.47
C SER A 104 -5.72 3.29 5.55
N GLU A 105 -6.25 4.46 5.30
CA GLU A 105 -6.40 5.49 6.32
C GLU A 105 -7.44 5.05 7.36
N VAL A 106 -7.23 5.49 8.61
CA VAL A 106 -8.15 5.21 9.70
C VAL A 106 -9.18 6.34 9.77
N VAL A 107 -10.44 5.96 9.61
CA VAL A 107 -11.61 6.85 9.71
C VAL A 107 -12.39 6.44 10.95
N LEU A 108 -12.77 7.41 11.76
CA LEU A 108 -13.60 7.23 12.94
C LEU A 108 -15.06 6.98 12.53
N ASP A 109 -15.86 6.39 13.41
CA ASP A 109 -17.24 5.99 13.09
C ASP A 109 -18.15 7.18 12.73
N GLU A 110 -17.87 8.37 13.28
CA GLU A 110 -18.55 9.62 12.93
C GLU A 110 -18.09 10.23 11.60
N GLY A 111 -17.13 9.60 10.91
CA GLY A 111 -16.65 9.98 9.58
C GLY A 111 -15.42 10.89 9.57
N GLY A 112 -14.92 11.30 10.74
CA GLY A 112 -13.69 12.08 10.88
C GLY A 112 -12.43 11.24 10.63
N MET A 113 -11.35 11.86 10.16
CA MET A 113 -10.04 11.20 10.11
C MET A 113 -9.48 11.04 11.53
N ALA A 114 -9.05 9.84 11.89
CA ALA A 114 -8.40 9.60 13.17
C ALA A 114 -7.13 10.47 13.33
N ARG A 115 -6.94 11.02 14.52
CA ARG A 115 -5.78 11.83 14.89
C ARG A 115 -4.81 11.02 15.75
N ARG A 116 -3.68 11.64 16.10
CA ARG A 116 -2.58 10.98 16.81
C ARG A 116 -3.06 10.21 18.04
N ASP A 117 -3.86 10.84 18.89
CA ASP A 117 -4.24 10.26 20.17
C ASP A 117 -5.23 9.09 19.97
N ASP A 118 -6.13 9.19 18.98
CA ASP A 118 -7.01 8.08 18.53
C ASP A 118 -6.19 6.88 18.03
N LEU A 119 -5.15 7.13 17.22
CA LEU A 119 -4.26 6.09 16.70
C LEU A 119 -3.45 5.42 17.82
N LEU A 120 -3.01 6.17 18.82
CA LEU A 120 -2.31 5.63 19.99
C LEU A 120 -3.26 4.76 20.84
N GLU A 121 -4.51 5.17 21.00
CA GLU A 121 -5.53 4.35 21.69
C GLU A 121 -5.84 3.07 20.91
N MET A 122 -6.10 3.19 19.60
CA MET A 122 -6.32 2.05 18.71
C MET A 122 -5.13 1.08 18.74
N GLY A 123 -3.90 1.62 18.71
CA GLY A 123 -2.68 0.83 18.82
C GLY A 123 -2.63 -0.01 20.10
N ARG A 124 -2.93 0.60 21.26
CA ARG A 124 -3.03 -0.13 22.53
C ARG A 124 -4.15 -1.17 22.53
N LYS A 125 -5.33 -0.81 22.03
CA LYS A 125 -6.52 -1.69 22.01
C LYS A 125 -6.30 -2.95 21.20
N TRP A 126 -5.63 -2.85 20.05
CA TRP A 126 -5.46 -3.95 19.09
C TRP A 126 -4.04 -4.55 19.09
N GLY A 127 -3.15 -4.08 19.96
CA GLY A 127 -1.76 -4.56 20.03
C GLY A 127 -0.94 -4.20 18.78
N LEU A 128 -1.21 -3.04 18.17
CA LEU A 128 -0.51 -2.56 16.98
C LEU A 128 0.59 -1.57 17.35
N CYS A 129 1.75 -1.70 16.69
CA CYS A 129 2.80 -0.70 16.77
C CYS A 129 2.35 0.58 16.05
N VAL A 130 2.54 1.73 16.70
CA VAL A 130 2.33 3.05 16.11
C VAL A 130 3.68 3.70 15.91
N VAL A 131 4.00 4.04 14.67
CA VAL A 131 5.26 4.68 14.27
C VAL A 131 4.97 5.89 13.39
N THR A 132 5.93 6.82 13.30
CA THR A 132 5.84 7.96 12.38
C THR A 132 6.78 7.75 11.19
N ILE A 133 6.46 8.37 10.06
CA ILE A 133 7.34 8.35 8.88
C ILE A 133 8.67 9.05 9.22
N ASP A 134 8.64 10.12 10.02
CA ASP A 134 9.84 10.81 10.50
C ASP A 134 10.78 9.87 11.28
N ALA A 135 10.23 9.07 12.21
CA ALA A 135 11.02 8.08 12.95
C ALA A 135 11.61 7.02 12.01
N LEU A 136 10.86 6.60 10.99
CA LEU A 136 11.35 5.64 9.98
C LEU A 136 12.46 6.25 9.12
N VAL A 137 12.33 7.52 8.69
CA VAL A 137 13.38 8.24 7.95
C VAL A 137 14.65 8.31 8.81
N LYS A 138 14.53 8.75 10.07
CA LYS A 138 15.65 8.82 10.99
C LYS A 138 16.33 7.45 11.15
N TYR A 139 15.55 6.40 11.37
CA TYR A 139 16.05 5.04 11.50
C TYR A 139 16.84 4.59 10.26
N ARG A 140 16.29 4.83 9.06
CA ARG A 140 16.95 4.48 7.79
C ARG A 140 18.28 5.20 7.60
N VAL A 141 18.32 6.51 7.89
CA VAL A 141 19.55 7.31 7.81
C VAL A 141 20.61 6.82 8.80
N GLU A 142 20.24 6.60 10.06
CA GLU A 142 21.18 6.18 11.12
C GLU A 142 21.78 4.79 10.86
N ASN A 143 21.04 3.91 10.18
CA ASN A 143 21.48 2.54 9.91
C ASN A 143 21.99 2.33 8.47
N GLY A 144 21.94 3.35 7.61
CA GLY A 144 22.39 3.26 6.22
C GLY A 144 21.58 2.27 5.38
N VAL A 145 20.27 2.17 5.65
CA VAL A 145 19.33 1.24 4.99
C VAL A 145 18.22 1.96 4.26
#